data_AF-A0A179B2M9-F1
#
_entry.id   AF-A0A179B2M9-F1
#
_cell.length_a   1.000
_cell.length_b   1.000
_cell.length_c   1.000
_cell.angle_alpha   90.00
_cell.angle_beta   90.00
_cell.angle_gamma   90.00
#
_symmetry.space_group_name_H-M   'P 1'
#
loop_
_entity.id
_entity.type
_entity.pdbx_description
1 polymer ?
#
loop_
_entity_poly.entity_id
_entity_poly.type
_entity_poly.pdbx_seq_one_letter_code
_entity_poly.pdbx_strand_id
1 'polypeptide(L)'
;MAYDPKKEYDYKDVPELVGYLKRSAIDAYMISENSGITSHCTIMDDRYVVSFPIPLVGSSDRDIARPGMDGQGGGEALDSGSGGGGADCTSEFDKIRWSIDKIVEPWKQLPDPKNVDNEIEKWITAVSPLAKEPKTVGNKSTGGGTIFTNLDQAGKALGNMSGEVIHKVEAFVAKLASVTGGLHDKTMVLGGALNSEMKMFEETRTSVVKALQQGIKVFDAVALSEREGFKMVLEIVSATIDAAFIFTAPEVVIERKLLQTSSRALQTLKSSQDAMVDDEKVDSYDSAISQLDSAFEAINKSVTKAEKGVESMLIGNLDSMSQSDHRKYYDVTMDPIDSSAIEPAPELNVDHGKAKGVCRKFGDVRTSVIEAKDSLPRVSMFTCLLRSGVIGIGSYGPAHAFSDLNVRIEKLLANLADDIENEAKNFDLAVEAIVSEDAQARSRLQETVDYIKGNPGDPWAESKPAPQRVKGNTIV
;
A
#
# COMPACT_ATOMS: atom_id res chain seq x y z
N MET A 1 -5.29 9.47 40.45
CA MET A 1 -4.86 8.07 40.40
C MET A 1 -3.38 8.05 40.05
N ALA A 2 -2.55 7.30 40.78
CA ALA A 2 -1.15 7.08 40.42
C ALA A 2 -1.04 6.18 39.18
N TYR A 3 0.10 6.21 38.49
CA TYR A 3 0.38 5.28 37.40
C TYR A 3 0.21 3.84 37.89
N ASP A 4 -0.68 3.08 37.23
CA ASP A 4 -0.85 1.65 37.48
C ASP A 4 -0.10 0.85 36.42
N PRO A 5 1.03 0.20 36.75
CA PRO A 5 1.79 -0.61 35.79
C PRO A 5 1.05 -1.89 35.37
N LYS A 6 -0.08 -2.25 36.01
CA LYS A 6 -0.90 -3.41 35.66
C LYS A 6 -2.07 -3.06 34.73
N LYS A 7 -2.38 -1.77 34.54
CA LYS A 7 -3.36 -1.32 33.55
C LYS A 7 -2.80 -1.59 32.15
N GLU A 8 -3.63 -2.15 31.28
CA GLU A 8 -3.32 -2.24 29.85
C GLU A 8 -3.58 -0.88 29.23
N TYR A 9 -2.51 -0.25 28.72
CA TYR A 9 -2.58 1.03 28.03
C TYR A 9 -2.49 0.81 26.53
N ASP A 10 -3.18 1.65 25.78
CA ASP A 10 -3.06 1.73 24.33
C ASP A 10 -2.70 3.15 23.89
N TYR A 11 -2.70 3.37 22.57
CA TYR A 11 -2.26 4.64 22.01
C TYR A 11 -3.17 5.83 22.38
N LYS A 12 -4.47 5.62 22.67
CA LYS A 12 -5.33 6.74 23.12
C LYS A 12 -4.96 7.21 24.52
N ASP A 13 -4.23 6.39 25.29
CA ASP A 13 -3.77 6.74 26.63
C ASP A 13 -2.41 7.47 26.63
N VAL A 14 -1.80 7.72 25.47
CA VAL A 14 -0.53 8.47 25.35
C VAL A 14 -0.56 9.82 26.09
N PRO A 15 -1.61 10.65 26.01
CA PRO A 15 -1.65 11.90 26.79
C PRO A 15 -1.58 11.67 28.30
N GLU A 16 -2.22 10.62 28.80
CA GLU A 16 -2.19 10.23 30.21
C GLU A 16 -0.78 9.76 30.61
N LEU A 17 -0.19 8.86 29.82
CA LEU A 17 1.17 8.35 30.03
C LEU A 17 2.24 9.45 30.00
N VAL A 18 2.10 10.45 29.11
CA VAL A 18 3.01 11.60 29.07
C VAL A 18 2.94 12.41 30.37
N GLY A 19 1.76 12.55 30.97
CA GLY A 19 1.59 13.21 32.27
C GLY A 19 2.33 12.45 33.38
N TYR A 20 2.14 11.13 33.45
CA TYR A 20 2.87 10.28 34.41
C TYR A 20 4.37 10.33 34.20
N LEU A 21 4.84 10.23 32.95
CA LEU A 21 6.25 10.33 32.60
C LEU A 21 6.89 11.63 33.07
N LYS A 22 6.20 12.77 32.88
CA LYS A 22 6.68 14.08 33.35
C LYS A 22 6.83 14.11 34.87
N ARG A 23 5.85 13.60 35.61
CA ARG A 23 5.92 13.55 37.07
C ARG A 23 7.07 12.67 37.54
N SER A 24 7.17 11.45 37.02
CA SER A 24 8.24 10.50 37.36
C SER A 24 9.63 11.07 37.05
N ALA A 25 9.79 11.75 35.92
CA ALA A 25 11.05 12.37 35.55
C ALA A 25 11.46 13.51 36.51
N ILE A 26 10.49 14.31 36.97
CA ILE A 26 10.73 15.36 37.98
C ILE A 26 11.07 14.73 39.35
N ASP A 27 10.40 13.65 39.73
CA ASP A 27 10.73 12.88 40.94
C ASP A 27 12.17 12.35 40.88
N ALA A 28 12.57 11.76 39.75
CA ALA A 28 13.92 11.28 39.50
C ALA A 28 14.97 12.40 39.57
N TYR A 29 14.66 13.57 39.00
CA TYR A 29 15.51 14.76 39.05
C TYR A 29 15.70 15.24 40.49
N MET A 30 14.62 15.36 41.27
CA MET A 30 14.70 15.84 42.65
C MET A 30 15.59 14.94 43.50
N ILE A 31 15.49 13.62 43.34
CA ILE A 31 16.33 12.65 44.04
C ILE A 31 17.78 12.73 43.56
N SER A 32 18.02 12.79 42.24
CA SER A 32 19.37 12.82 41.64
C SER A 32 20.16 14.06 42.08
N GLU A 33 19.53 15.24 42.06
CA GLU A 33 20.23 16.51 42.32
C GLU A 33 20.31 16.88 43.81
N ASN A 34 19.34 16.43 44.62
CA ASN A 34 19.25 16.86 46.02
C ASN A 34 19.60 15.77 47.04
N SER A 35 19.92 14.55 46.58
CA SER A 35 20.46 13.49 47.45
C SER A 35 21.95 13.29 47.18
N GLY A 36 22.77 13.66 48.16
CA GLY A 36 24.22 13.51 48.11
C GLY A 36 24.77 12.98 49.42
N ILE A 37 26.08 13.15 49.66
CA ILE A 37 26.74 12.64 50.87
C ILE A 37 26.16 13.27 52.16
N THR A 38 25.63 14.49 52.06
CA THR A 38 25.19 15.26 53.25
C THR A 38 23.77 15.81 53.16
N SER A 39 23.18 15.88 51.96
CA SER A 39 21.79 16.27 51.74
C SER A 39 20.95 15.06 51.34
N HIS A 40 19.67 15.06 51.71
CA HIS A 40 18.75 14.00 51.33
C HIS A 40 17.39 14.57 50.93
N CYS A 41 16.82 14.06 49.84
CA CYS A 41 15.48 14.40 49.40
C CYS A 41 14.52 13.23 49.68
N THR A 42 13.38 13.54 50.29
CA THR A 42 12.28 12.58 50.49
C THR A 42 11.07 13.03 49.68
N ILE A 43 10.46 12.11 48.94
CA ILE A 43 9.24 12.35 48.17
C ILE A 43 8.02 12.04 49.06
N MET A 44 7.14 13.01 49.23
CA MET A 44 5.82 12.85 49.83
C MET A 44 4.72 12.97 48.76
N ASP A 45 3.46 12.75 49.13
CA ASP A 45 2.35 12.77 48.17
C ASP A 45 2.22 14.11 47.43
N ASP A 46 2.38 15.22 48.16
CA ASP A 46 2.15 16.60 47.70
C ASP A 46 3.41 17.49 47.69
N ARG A 47 4.54 17.01 48.22
CA ARG A 47 5.77 17.80 48.33
C ARG A 47 7.05 16.97 48.32
N TYR A 48 8.16 17.64 48.05
CA TYR A 48 9.50 17.17 48.29
C TYR A 48 10.05 17.81 49.55
N VAL A 49 10.68 17.02 50.42
CA VAL A 49 11.38 17.51 51.61
C VAL A 49 12.88 17.34 51.37
N VAL A 50 13.58 18.45 51.18
CA VAL A 50 15.03 18.48 50.98
C VAL A 50 15.72 18.88 52.28
N SER A 51 16.35 17.92 52.94
CA SER A 51 17.11 18.12 54.17
C SER A 51 18.58 18.42 53.85
N PHE A 52 19.11 19.50 54.43
CA PHE A 52 20.52 19.88 54.27
C PHE A 52 21.15 20.33 55.60
N PRO A 53 22.45 20.09 55.80
CA PRO A 53 23.12 20.47 57.03
C PRO A 53 23.37 21.98 57.06
N ILE A 54 23.10 22.61 58.19
CA ILE A 54 23.52 23.98 58.49
C ILE A 54 24.70 23.91 59.47
N PRO A 55 25.90 24.39 59.08
CA PRO A 55 27.05 24.42 59.97
C PRO A 55 26.70 25.09 61.29
N LEU A 56 26.97 24.40 62.41
CA LEU A 56 26.79 24.89 63.79
C LEU A 56 25.33 25.06 64.26
N VAL A 57 24.31 24.75 63.43
CA VAL A 57 22.88 24.92 63.78
C VAL A 57 22.08 23.61 63.70
N GLY A 58 22.56 22.60 62.96
CA GLY A 58 21.90 21.29 62.83
C GLY A 58 21.53 21.00 61.38
N SER A 59 20.28 20.61 61.11
CA SER A 59 19.72 20.42 59.77
C SER A 59 18.55 21.38 59.56
N SER A 60 18.33 21.78 58.31
CA SER A 60 17.12 22.47 57.89
C SER A 60 16.47 21.71 56.74
N ASP A 61 15.15 21.78 56.71
CA ASP A 61 14.35 21.21 55.65
C ASP A 61 13.83 22.32 54.74
N ARG A 62 13.68 21.98 53.47
CA ARG A 62 12.97 22.80 52.49
C ARG A 62 11.85 21.98 51.89
N ASP A 63 10.65 22.51 51.96
CA ASP A 63 9.46 21.93 51.37
C ASP A 63 9.20 22.57 50.00
N ILE A 64 9.14 21.74 48.95
CA ILE A 64 8.90 22.14 47.56
C ILE A 64 7.64 21.43 47.06
N ALA A 65 6.72 22.16 46.45
CA ALA A 65 5.48 21.61 45.89
C ALA A 65 5.78 20.54 44.83
N ARG A 66 5.17 19.37 44.96
CA ARG A 66 5.31 18.27 43.99
C ARG A 66 4.31 18.46 42.84
N PRO A 67 4.69 18.19 41.57
CA PRO A 67 3.75 18.25 40.46
C PRO A 67 2.54 17.35 40.65
N GLY A 68 1.44 17.75 40.00
CA GLY A 68 0.24 16.95 39.86
C GLY A 68 0.48 15.65 39.09
N MET A 69 -0.53 14.79 39.06
CA MET A 69 -0.45 13.49 38.38
C MET A 69 -0.34 13.61 36.85
N ASP A 70 -0.82 14.72 36.29
CA ASP A 70 -0.65 15.12 34.90
C ASP A 70 0.75 15.71 34.60
N GLY A 71 1.63 15.71 35.61
CA GLY A 71 2.97 16.25 35.54
C GLY A 71 3.02 17.78 35.52
N GLN A 72 1.91 18.49 35.74
CA GLN A 72 1.84 19.96 35.72
C GLN A 72 2.00 20.58 37.11
N GLY A 73 2.40 21.86 37.17
CA GLY A 73 2.57 22.63 38.41
C GLY A 73 3.69 22.13 39.33
N GLY A 74 3.82 22.71 40.52
CA GLY A 74 4.87 22.34 41.46
C GLY A 74 6.21 23.00 41.15
N GLY A 75 7.12 22.92 42.12
CA GLY A 75 8.41 23.61 42.11
C GLY A 75 8.45 24.80 43.08
N GLU A 76 7.28 25.32 43.46
CA GLU A 76 7.17 26.43 44.40
C GLU A 76 7.57 26.01 45.82
N ALA A 77 8.30 26.87 46.54
CA ALA A 77 8.60 26.63 47.96
C ALA A 77 7.33 26.79 48.81
N LEU A 78 7.04 25.81 49.67
CA LEU A 78 5.81 25.76 50.47
C LEU A 78 5.91 26.50 51.82
N ASP A 79 7.12 26.63 52.37
CA ASP A 79 7.38 27.35 53.63
C ASP A 79 8.46 28.42 53.44
N SER A 80 8.06 29.69 53.51
CA SER A 80 8.97 30.83 53.68
C SER A 80 8.83 31.40 55.09
N GLY A 81 9.29 30.65 56.08
CA GLY A 81 9.55 31.19 57.41
C GLY A 81 10.52 32.38 57.31
N SER A 82 10.21 33.47 58.03
CA SER A 82 10.82 34.79 57.87
C SER A 82 12.34 34.79 57.84
N GLY A 83 12.93 34.91 56.65
CA GLY A 83 14.36 35.21 56.49
C GLY A 83 15.11 34.38 55.43
N GLY A 84 14.56 34.27 54.22
CA GLY A 84 15.33 33.74 53.08
C GLY A 84 14.39 33.22 52.00
N GLY A 85 14.42 33.84 50.81
CA GLY A 85 13.72 33.30 49.66
C GLY A 85 14.23 31.89 49.37
N GLY A 86 13.43 30.87 49.70
CA GLY A 86 13.72 29.50 49.30
C GLY A 86 13.85 29.47 47.78
N ALA A 87 14.91 28.86 47.27
CA ALA A 87 15.08 28.75 45.82
C ALA A 87 13.99 27.83 45.26
N ASP A 88 13.14 28.42 44.43
CA ASP A 88 12.07 27.82 43.65
C ASP A 88 12.67 26.92 42.54
N CYS A 89 12.05 25.77 42.29
CA CYS A 89 12.45 24.80 41.26
C CYS A 89 11.51 24.80 40.04
N THR A 90 10.55 25.72 39.95
CA THR A 90 9.56 25.80 38.86
C THR A 90 10.25 25.86 37.49
N SER A 91 11.34 26.63 37.37
CA SER A 91 12.06 26.78 36.11
C SER A 91 12.76 25.49 35.66
N GLU A 92 13.25 24.71 36.61
CA GLU A 92 13.88 23.41 36.42
C GLU A 92 12.83 22.39 36.00
N PHE A 93 11.67 22.38 36.66
CA PHE A 93 10.56 21.48 36.34
C PHE A 93 10.05 21.76 34.92
N ASP A 94 9.95 23.03 34.52
CA ASP A 94 9.55 23.41 33.17
C ASP A 94 10.57 22.98 32.11
N LYS A 95 11.88 23.03 32.40
CA LYS A 95 12.92 22.50 31.49
C LYS A 95 12.78 20.99 31.30
N ILE A 96 12.45 20.25 32.36
CA ILE A 96 12.23 18.79 32.30
C ILE A 96 11.00 18.47 31.46
N ARG A 97 9.87 19.16 31.72
CA ARG A 97 8.65 19.03 30.91
C ARG A 97 8.91 19.31 29.45
N TRP A 98 9.63 20.39 29.15
CA TRP A 98 9.98 20.78 27.78
C TRP A 98 10.85 19.72 27.09
N SER A 99 11.81 19.15 27.81
CA SER A 99 12.67 18.07 27.29
C SER A 99 11.85 16.84 26.92
N ILE A 100 10.92 16.44 27.79
CA ILE A 100 10.00 15.32 27.52
C ILE A 100 9.07 15.65 26.35
N ASP A 101 8.44 16.82 26.35
CA ASP A 101 7.55 17.23 25.26
C ASP A 101 8.29 17.24 23.92
N LYS A 102 9.53 17.73 23.86
CA LYS A 102 10.33 17.69 22.63
C LYS A 102 10.52 16.26 22.10
N ILE A 103 10.70 15.27 22.98
CA ILE A 103 10.83 13.85 22.60
C ILE A 103 9.48 13.30 22.12
N VAL A 104 8.41 13.53 22.87
CA VAL A 104 7.12 12.84 22.67
C VAL A 104 6.18 13.52 21.68
N GLU A 105 6.28 14.83 21.48
CA GLU A 105 5.32 15.62 20.69
C GLU A 105 5.14 15.11 19.25
N PRO A 106 6.21 14.75 18.51
CA PRO A 106 6.05 14.20 17.16
C PRO A 106 5.16 12.95 17.11
N TRP A 107 5.11 12.20 18.21
CA TRP A 107 4.49 10.88 18.31
C TRP A 107 3.06 10.92 18.83
N LYS A 108 2.50 12.09 19.16
CA LYS A 108 1.12 12.23 19.66
C LYS A 108 0.05 12.13 18.56
N GLN A 109 0.46 12.29 17.30
CA GLN A 109 -0.44 12.29 16.14
C GLN A 109 0.06 11.33 15.04
N LEU A 110 0.19 10.06 15.39
CA LEU A 110 0.50 9.01 14.41
C LEU A 110 -0.74 8.66 13.56
N PRO A 111 -0.55 8.28 12.28
CA PRO A 111 -1.61 7.78 11.41
C PRO A 111 -2.49 6.72 12.07
N ASP A 112 -3.79 6.79 11.84
CA ASP A 112 -4.74 5.79 12.34
C ASP A 112 -4.83 4.61 11.38
N PRO A 113 -4.48 3.37 11.81
CA PRO A 113 -4.60 2.18 10.97
C PRO A 113 -5.98 2.03 10.32
N LYS A 114 -7.06 2.49 10.99
CA LYS A 114 -8.42 2.51 10.42
C LYS A 114 -8.56 3.40 9.19
N ASN A 115 -7.83 4.52 9.13
CA ASN A 115 -7.84 5.37 7.94
C ASN A 115 -7.15 4.69 6.76
N VAL A 116 -6.09 3.92 7.03
CA VAL A 116 -5.43 3.11 6.00
C VAL A 116 -6.34 1.95 5.56
N ASP A 117 -7.06 1.33 6.50
CA ASP A 117 -8.03 0.27 6.21
C ASP A 117 -9.17 0.73 5.28
N ASN A 118 -9.62 1.98 5.43
CA ASN A 118 -10.57 2.60 4.50
C ASN A 118 -9.99 2.74 3.08
N GLU A 119 -8.70 3.03 2.94
CA GLU A 119 -8.03 3.05 1.63
C GLU A 119 -7.89 1.64 1.04
N ILE A 120 -7.70 0.62 1.88
CA ILE A 120 -7.70 -0.79 1.46
C ILE A 120 -9.07 -1.18 0.89
N GLU A 121 -10.19 -0.72 1.46
CA GLU A 121 -11.54 -0.97 0.90
C GLU A 121 -11.73 -0.34 -0.50
N LYS A 122 -11.23 0.89 -0.68
CA LYS A 122 -11.23 1.54 -2.00
C LYS A 122 -10.35 0.78 -2.99
N TRP A 123 -9.20 0.30 -2.54
CA TRP A 123 -8.31 -0.53 -3.33
C TRP A 123 -8.96 -1.86 -3.74
N ILE A 124 -9.70 -2.52 -2.84
CA ILE A 124 -10.48 -3.72 -3.17
C ILE A 124 -11.42 -3.43 -4.34
N THR A 125 -12.18 -2.33 -4.25
CA THR A 125 -13.09 -1.91 -5.33
C THR A 125 -12.37 -1.69 -6.66
N ALA A 126 -11.15 -1.14 -6.63
CA ALA A 126 -10.35 -0.89 -7.82
C ALA A 126 -9.75 -2.17 -8.44
N VAL A 127 -9.35 -3.15 -7.63
CA VAL A 127 -8.72 -4.39 -8.11
C VAL A 127 -9.73 -5.46 -8.53
N SER A 128 -10.93 -5.49 -7.92
CA SER A 128 -11.95 -6.53 -8.18
C SER A 128 -12.24 -6.78 -9.66
N PRO A 129 -12.45 -5.74 -10.51
CA PRO A 129 -12.79 -5.97 -11.92
C PRO A 129 -11.68 -6.67 -12.70
N LEU A 130 -10.43 -6.52 -12.27
CA LEU A 130 -9.25 -7.13 -12.90
C LEU A 130 -8.96 -8.54 -12.39
N ALA A 131 -9.56 -8.96 -11.28
CA ALA A 131 -9.29 -10.25 -10.66
C ALA A 131 -9.93 -11.40 -11.45
N LYS A 132 -9.17 -12.50 -11.63
CA LYS A 132 -9.71 -13.73 -12.21
C LYS A 132 -10.68 -14.43 -11.28
N GLU A 133 -10.28 -14.57 -10.02
CA GLU A 133 -11.03 -15.22 -8.95
C GLU A 133 -10.87 -14.39 -7.66
N PRO A 134 -11.85 -14.44 -6.75
CA PRO A 134 -11.70 -13.84 -5.44
C PRO A 134 -10.50 -14.42 -4.70
N LYS A 135 -9.59 -13.55 -4.26
CA LYS A 135 -8.50 -13.92 -3.36
C LYS A 135 -8.78 -13.40 -1.97
N THR A 136 -8.47 -14.22 -0.97
CA THR A 136 -8.48 -13.76 0.42
C THR A 136 -7.11 -13.17 0.71
N VAL A 137 -7.09 -11.92 1.14
CA VAL A 137 -5.88 -11.16 1.43
C VAL A 137 -6.04 -10.59 2.82
N GLY A 138 -5.28 -11.15 3.78
CA GLY A 138 -5.52 -10.94 5.20
C GLY A 138 -6.90 -11.47 5.59
N ASN A 139 -7.76 -10.60 6.11
CA ASN A 139 -9.16 -10.89 6.47
C ASN A 139 -10.18 -10.38 5.45
N LYS A 140 -9.74 -9.85 4.30
CA LYS A 140 -10.62 -9.27 3.27
C LYS A 140 -10.58 -10.09 1.97
N SER A 141 -11.63 -10.00 1.16
CA SER A 141 -11.67 -10.62 -0.17
C SER A 141 -11.55 -9.55 -1.24
N THR A 142 -10.70 -9.78 -2.25
CA THR A 142 -10.55 -8.89 -3.40
C THR A 142 -11.74 -8.88 -4.35
N GLY A 143 -12.73 -9.77 -4.15
CA GLY A 143 -13.79 -10.01 -5.15
C GLY A 143 -13.28 -10.62 -6.45
N GLY A 144 -14.20 -10.99 -7.34
CA GLY A 144 -13.87 -11.56 -8.65
C GLY A 144 -14.44 -10.72 -9.79
N GLY A 145 -13.67 -10.57 -10.86
CA GLY A 145 -14.06 -9.87 -12.08
C GLY A 145 -14.62 -10.82 -13.13
N THR A 146 -15.15 -10.25 -14.22
CA THR A 146 -15.73 -11.02 -15.33
C THR A 146 -14.84 -11.08 -16.57
N ILE A 147 -13.70 -10.38 -16.58
CA ILE A 147 -12.80 -10.26 -17.74
C ILE A 147 -12.40 -11.65 -18.25
N PHE A 148 -11.82 -12.49 -17.40
CA PHE A 148 -11.32 -13.80 -17.82
C PHE A 148 -12.42 -14.75 -18.29
N THR A 149 -13.62 -14.68 -17.68
CA THR A 149 -14.78 -15.44 -18.16
C THR A 149 -15.23 -14.98 -19.54
N ASN A 150 -15.25 -13.66 -19.79
CA ASN A 150 -15.62 -13.11 -21.09
C ASN A 150 -14.56 -13.44 -22.16
N LEU A 151 -13.28 -13.44 -21.81
CA LEU A 151 -12.18 -13.85 -22.70
C LEU A 151 -12.24 -15.35 -23.04
N ASP A 152 -12.52 -16.22 -22.07
CA ASP A 152 -12.73 -17.66 -22.31
C ASP A 152 -13.91 -17.92 -23.25
N GLN A 153 -15.03 -17.20 -23.06
CA GLN A 153 -16.19 -17.28 -23.95
C GLN A 153 -15.88 -16.78 -25.37
N ALA A 154 -15.13 -15.68 -25.50
CA ALA A 154 -14.67 -15.18 -26.78
C ALA A 154 -13.76 -16.20 -27.49
N GLY A 155 -12.79 -16.77 -26.78
CA GLY A 155 -11.91 -17.83 -27.30
C GLY A 155 -12.67 -19.07 -27.78
N LYS A 156 -13.67 -19.52 -27.01
CA LYS A 156 -14.54 -20.65 -27.43
C LYS A 156 -15.37 -20.32 -28.67
N ALA A 157 -15.82 -19.07 -28.83
CA ALA A 157 -16.53 -18.66 -30.03
C ALA A 157 -15.60 -18.64 -31.26
N LEU A 158 -14.37 -18.12 -31.09
CA LEU A 158 -13.34 -18.08 -32.12
C LEU A 158 -12.89 -19.47 -32.57
N GLY A 159 -12.71 -20.43 -31.65
CA GLY A 159 -12.30 -21.79 -31.98
C GLY A 159 -13.31 -22.61 -32.82
N ASN A 160 -14.49 -22.05 -33.11
CA ASN A 160 -15.45 -22.62 -34.07
C ASN A 160 -15.39 -21.96 -35.46
N MET A 161 -14.47 -21.02 -35.64
CA MET A 161 -14.21 -20.26 -36.86
C MET A 161 -12.75 -20.50 -37.28
N SER A 162 -12.41 -20.19 -38.53
CA SER A 162 -11.06 -20.37 -39.06
C SER A 162 -10.74 -19.35 -40.14
N GLY A 163 -9.46 -19.03 -40.29
CA GLY A 163 -8.96 -17.99 -41.19
C GLY A 163 -7.98 -17.05 -40.48
N GLU A 164 -7.17 -16.33 -41.26
CA GLU A 164 -6.12 -15.43 -40.74
C GLU A 164 -6.67 -14.37 -39.79
N VAL A 165 -7.81 -13.76 -40.15
CA VAL A 165 -8.55 -12.81 -39.29
C VAL A 165 -8.87 -13.42 -37.93
N ILE A 166 -9.33 -14.68 -37.89
CA ILE A 166 -9.69 -15.38 -36.64
C ILE A 166 -8.46 -15.63 -35.80
N HIS A 167 -7.37 -16.11 -36.40
CA HIS A 167 -6.12 -16.38 -35.69
C HIS A 167 -5.49 -15.13 -35.08
N LYS A 168 -5.56 -13.99 -35.76
CA LYS A 168 -5.12 -12.69 -35.20
C LYS A 168 -5.91 -12.32 -33.94
N VAL A 169 -7.23 -12.48 -33.98
CA VAL A 169 -8.09 -12.17 -32.82
C VAL A 169 -7.89 -13.18 -31.69
N GLU A 170 -7.66 -14.46 -31.98
CA GLU A 170 -7.28 -15.46 -30.96
C GLU A 170 -5.98 -15.07 -30.24
N ALA A 171 -4.97 -14.62 -30.99
CA ALA A 171 -3.73 -14.11 -30.43
C ALA A 171 -3.96 -12.85 -29.56
N PHE A 172 -4.85 -11.95 -30.00
CA PHE A 172 -5.25 -10.79 -29.21
C PHE A 172 -5.94 -11.18 -27.91
N VAL A 173 -6.87 -12.15 -27.91
CA VAL A 173 -7.54 -12.65 -26.70
C VAL A 173 -6.52 -13.19 -25.70
N ALA A 174 -5.56 -14.00 -26.15
CA ALA A 174 -4.50 -14.54 -25.30
C ALA A 174 -3.62 -13.43 -24.71
N LYS A 175 -3.30 -12.41 -25.53
CA LYS A 175 -2.53 -11.25 -25.12
C LYS A 175 -3.27 -10.41 -24.08
N LEU A 176 -4.57 -10.18 -24.27
CA LEU A 176 -5.43 -9.42 -23.37
C LEU A 176 -5.55 -10.08 -22.00
N ALA A 177 -5.66 -11.41 -21.95
CA ALA A 177 -5.62 -12.17 -20.70
C ALA A 177 -4.29 -11.96 -19.95
N SER A 178 -3.16 -12.01 -20.67
CA SER A 178 -1.84 -11.79 -20.08
C SER A 178 -1.65 -10.35 -19.57
N VAL A 179 -2.08 -9.35 -20.33
CA VAL A 179 -1.94 -7.93 -19.95
C VAL A 179 -2.83 -7.59 -18.76
N THR A 180 -4.06 -8.07 -18.74
CA THR A 180 -4.98 -7.89 -17.61
C THR A 180 -4.40 -8.51 -16.33
N GLY A 181 -3.84 -9.73 -16.42
CA GLY A 181 -3.16 -10.37 -15.29
C GLY A 181 -1.97 -9.55 -14.77
N GLY A 182 -1.13 -9.03 -15.68
CA GLY A 182 -0.02 -8.16 -15.31
C GLY A 182 -0.45 -6.87 -14.61
N LEU A 183 -1.53 -6.23 -15.05
CA LEU A 183 -2.08 -5.02 -14.42
C LEU A 183 -2.77 -5.31 -13.08
N HIS A 184 -3.47 -6.44 -12.97
CA HIS A 184 -3.99 -6.94 -11.70
C HIS A 184 -2.87 -7.08 -10.67
N ASP A 185 -1.76 -7.72 -11.02
CA ASP A 185 -0.63 -7.94 -10.10
C ASP A 185 0.03 -6.65 -9.64
N LYS A 186 0.17 -5.66 -10.53
CA LYS A 186 0.68 -4.33 -10.15
C LYS A 186 -0.30 -3.59 -9.25
N THR A 187 -1.60 -3.78 -9.47
CA THR A 187 -2.61 -3.27 -8.55
C THR A 187 -2.52 -3.96 -7.19
N MET A 188 -2.21 -5.26 -7.12
CA MET A 188 -1.96 -5.98 -5.86
C MET A 188 -0.78 -5.41 -5.06
N VAL A 189 0.27 -4.94 -5.72
CA VAL A 189 1.41 -4.28 -5.06
C VAL A 189 0.96 -3.02 -4.31
N LEU A 190 0.01 -2.24 -4.84
CA LEU A 190 -0.55 -1.08 -4.13
C LEU A 190 -1.26 -1.52 -2.83
N GLY A 191 -2.05 -2.60 -2.88
CA GLY A 191 -2.68 -3.16 -1.69
C GLY A 191 -1.67 -3.62 -0.65
N GLY A 192 -0.59 -4.28 -1.09
CA GLY A 192 0.52 -4.68 -0.22
C GLY A 192 1.17 -3.49 0.48
N ALA A 193 1.42 -2.40 -0.25
CA ALA A 193 1.97 -1.17 0.32
C ALA A 193 1.04 -0.54 1.36
N LEU A 194 -0.27 -0.47 1.11
CA LEU A 194 -1.25 0.04 2.09
C LEU A 194 -1.28 -0.83 3.35
N ASN A 195 -1.32 -2.15 3.19
CA ASN A 195 -1.35 -3.08 4.32
C ASN A 195 -0.05 -3.03 5.15
N SER A 196 1.10 -2.85 4.49
CA SER A 196 2.38 -2.60 5.15
C SER A 196 2.34 -1.36 6.02
N GLU A 197 1.90 -0.22 5.49
CA GLU A 197 1.79 1.03 6.25
C GLU A 197 0.81 0.91 7.42
N MET A 198 -0.33 0.25 7.21
CA MET A 198 -1.31 -0.02 8.26
C MET A 198 -0.66 -0.79 9.42
N LYS A 199 -0.01 -1.92 9.13
CA LYS A 199 0.62 -2.78 10.14
C LYS A 199 1.81 -2.10 10.81
N MET A 200 2.60 -1.34 10.04
CA MET A 200 3.71 -0.54 10.56
C MET A 200 3.23 0.44 11.64
N PHE A 201 2.13 1.16 11.40
CA PHE A 201 1.61 2.13 12.36
C PHE A 201 0.92 1.49 13.56
N GLU A 202 0.33 0.29 13.44
CA GLU A 202 -0.10 -0.50 14.60
C GLU A 202 1.08 -0.79 15.54
N GLU A 203 2.19 -1.30 14.99
CA GLU A 203 3.36 -1.65 15.79
C GLU A 203 4.11 -0.41 16.30
N THR A 204 4.13 0.68 15.53
CA THR A 204 4.74 1.94 15.95
C THR A 204 3.98 2.54 17.13
N ARG A 205 2.64 2.57 17.06
CA ARG A 205 1.79 3.03 18.17
C ARG A 205 2.01 2.19 19.42
N THR A 206 2.09 0.87 19.28
CA THR A 206 2.41 -0.05 20.37
C THR A 206 3.79 0.21 20.96
N SER A 207 4.78 0.48 20.11
CA SER A 207 6.16 0.77 20.54
C SER A 207 6.26 2.08 21.30
N VAL A 208 5.52 3.13 20.88
CA VAL A 208 5.46 4.41 21.61
C VAL A 208 4.89 4.21 23.02
N VAL A 209 3.78 3.49 23.15
CA VAL A 209 3.18 3.18 24.47
C VAL A 209 4.18 2.45 25.36
N LYS A 210 4.84 1.40 24.83
CA LYS A 210 5.87 0.65 25.55
C LYS A 210 7.04 1.55 25.97
N ALA A 211 7.52 2.44 25.11
CA ALA A 211 8.60 3.37 25.43
C ALA A 211 8.21 4.33 26.57
N LEU A 212 6.99 4.86 26.57
CA LEU A 212 6.50 5.71 27.66
C LEU A 212 6.44 4.93 28.99
N GLN A 213 5.91 3.70 28.97
CA GLN A 213 5.84 2.85 30.15
C GLN A 213 7.22 2.46 30.69
N GLN A 214 8.17 2.14 29.82
CA GLN A 214 9.55 1.87 30.23
C GLN A 214 10.24 3.13 30.76
N GLY A 215 9.99 4.30 30.15
CA GLY A 215 10.49 5.58 30.65
C GLY A 215 10.00 5.87 32.07
N ILE A 216 8.69 5.74 32.32
CA ILE A 216 8.10 5.89 33.67
C ILE A 216 8.79 4.95 34.65
N LYS A 217 8.93 3.67 34.29
CA LYS A 217 9.57 2.65 35.14
C LYS A 217 11.03 3.00 35.48
N VAL A 218 11.82 3.45 34.51
CA VAL A 218 13.23 3.82 34.73
C VAL A 218 13.32 5.05 35.62
N PHE A 219 12.50 6.08 35.37
CA PHE A 219 12.48 7.27 36.22
C PHE A 219 12.01 6.97 37.65
N ASP A 220 10.97 6.14 37.81
CA ASP A 220 10.49 5.71 39.13
C ASP A 220 11.59 4.96 39.90
N ALA A 221 12.37 4.10 39.22
CA ALA A 221 13.50 3.41 39.84
C ALA A 221 14.59 4.40 40.31
N VAL A 222 14.93 5.39 39.49
CA VAL A 222 15.87 6.46 39.88
C VAL A 222 15.34 7.25 41.08
N ALA A 223 14.05 7.57 41.11
CA ALA A 223 13.41 8.25 42.23
C ALA A 223 13.41 7.41 43.54
N LEU A 224 13.55 6.09 43.43
CA LEU A 224 13.73 5.18 44.57
C LEU A 224 15.20 4.91 44.91
N SER A 225 16.15 5.60 44.26
CA SER A 225 17.60 5.34 44.34
C SER A 225 17.98 3.90 43.93
N GLU A 226 17.17 3.28 43.07
CA GLU A 226 17.41 1.99 42.45
C GLU A 226 17.99 2.14 41.04
N ARG A 227 18.39 1.02 40.42
CA ARG A 227 18.92 1.00 39.05
C ARG A 227 18.10 0.12 38.13
N GLU A 228 17.60 0.71 37.06
CA GLU A 228 16.85 0.02 36.02
C GLU A 228 17.33 0.44 34.63
N GLY A 229 17.24 -0.48 33.67
CA GLY A 229 17.63 -0.24 32.28
C GLY A 229 16.42 -0.25 31.36
N PHE A 230 16.55 0.39 30.21
CA PHE A 230 15.50 0.47 29.21
C PHE A 230 15.48 -0.77 28.32
N LYS A 231 14.35 -1.49 28.27
CA LYS A 231 14.22 -2.74 27.49
C LYS A 231 12.98 -2.77 26.63
N MET A 232 13.15 -2.86 25.30
CA MET A 232 12.06 -3.08 24.37
C MET A 232 12.51 -3.73 23.06
N VAL A 233 11.61 -4.50 22.45
CA VAL A 233 11.78 -5.09 21.11
C VAL A 233 10.87 -4.34 20.13
N LEU A 234 11.41 -3.96 18.97
CA LEU A 234 10.73 -3.18 17.93
C LEU A 234 10.37 -4.05 16.72
N GLU A 235 9.20 -4.67 16.74
CA GLU A 235 8.69 -5.55 15.67
C GLU A 235 8.17 -4.79 14.42
N ILE A 236 8.46 -3.50 14.31
CA ILE A 236 7.94 -2.61 13.27
C ILE A 236 8.36 -3.10 11.88
N VAL A 237 9.62 -3.46 11.68
CA VAL A 237 10.16 -3.83 10.36
C VAL A 237 9.62 -5.18 9.91
N SER A 238 9.72 -6.21 10.76
CA SER A 238 9.23 -7.55 10.44
C SER A 238 7.73 -7.56 10.14
N ALA A 239 6.91 -6.91 10.98
CA ALA A 239 5.46 -6.84 10.78
C ALA A 239 5.07 -6.12 9.48
N THR A 240 5.77 -5.04 9.13
CA THR A 240 5.55 -4.31 7.86
C THR A 240 5.79 -5.20 6.65
N ILE A 241 6.86 -5.99 6.68
CA ILE A 241 7.27 -6.83 5.55
C ILE A 241 6.36 -8.05 5.42
N ASP A 242 6.00 -8.68 6.53
CA ASP A 242 5.05 -9.80 6.51
C ASP A 242 3.68 -9.35 5.99
N ALA A 243 3.24 -8.14 6.36
CA ALA A 243 2.03 -7.53 5.82
C ALA A 243 2.10 -7.30 4.30
N ALA A 244 3.26 -6.91 3.75
CA ALA A 244 3.45 -6.73 2.29
C ALA A 244 3.26 -8.06 1.54
N PHE A 245 3.89 -9.12 2.05
CA PHE A 245 3.97 -10.41 1.36
C PHE A 245 2.63 -11.13 1.26
N ILE A 246 1.65 -10.78 2.10
CA ILE A 246 0.28 -11.31 2.00
C ILE A 246 -0.34 -10.98 0.63
N PHE A 247 0.02 -9.86 0.01
CA PHE A 247 -0.59 -9.36 -1.24
C PHE A 247 0.19 -9.75 -2.49
N THR A 248 1.49 -10.04 -2.38
CA THR A 248 2.40 -10.13 -3.55
C THR A 248 2.87 -11.54 -3.89
N ALA A 249 2.20 -12.58 -3.38
CA ALA A 249 2.53 -13.97 -3.73
C ALA A 249 2.04 -14.31 -5.15
N PRO A 250 2.95 -14.58 -6.12
CA PRO A 250 2.55 -14.79 -7.51
C PRO A 250 1.93 -16.17 -7.76
N GLU A 251 0.86 -16.22 -8.55
CA GLU A 251 0.22 -17.47 -8.98
C GLU A 251 0.86 -18.07 -10.23
N VAL A 252 1.45 -17.26 -11.13
CA VAL A 252 2.00 -17.75 -12.41
C VAL A 252 3.54 -17.65 -12.47
N VAL A 253 4.17 -18.63 -13.13
CA VAL A 253 5.63 -18.76 -13.26
C VAL A 253 6.28 -17.58 -13.99
N ILE A 254 5.58 -16.94 -14.92
CA ILE A 254 6.08 -15.80 -15.71
C ILE A 254 6.14 -14.52 -14.84
N GLU A 255 5.16 -14.33 -13.96
CA GLU A 255 5.03 -13.20 -13.02
C GLU A 255 6.15 -13.20 -11.96
N ARG A 256 6.67 -14.38 -11.59
CA ARG A 256 7.80 -14.52 -10.65
C ARG A 256 9.05 -13.76 -11.08
N LYS A 257 9.36 -13.70 -12.38
CA LYS A 257 10.56 -12.97 -12.86
C LYS A 257 10.41 -11.45 -12.72
N LEU A 258 9.18 -10.93 -12.85
CA LEU A 258 8.88 -9.49 -12.82
C LEU A 258 8.77 -8.92 -11.39
N LEU A 259 8.28 -9.73 -10.45
CA LEU A 259 8.16 -9.39 -9.02
C LEU A 259 9.48 -9.60 -8.25
N GLN A 260 10.46 -10.29 -8.83
CA GLN A 260 11.73 -10.64 -8.18
C GLN A 260 12.51 -9.43 -7.64
N THR A 261 12.53 -8.30 -8.34
CA THR A 261 13.27 -7.10 -7.88
C THR A 261 12.65 -6.53 -6.61
N SER A 262 11.32 -6.41 -6.57
CA SER A 262 10.58 -5.90 -5.42
C SER A 262 10.61 -6.86 -4.23
N SER A 263 10.46 -8.16 -4.48
CA SER A 263 10.57 -9.21 -3.47
C SER A 263 11.97 -9.28 -2.88
N ARG A 264 13.03 -9.00 -3.66
CA ARG A 264 14.41 -8.94 -3.16
C ARG A 264 14.61 -7.77 -2.20
N ALA A 265 14.10 -6.57 -2.53
CA ALA A 265 14.22 -5.42 -1.65
C ALA A 265 13.59 -5.70 -0.27
N LEU A 266 12.37 -6.25 -0.26
CA LEU A 266 11.69 -6.67 0.97
C LEU A 266 12.39 -7.84 1.67
N GLN A 267 12.92 -8.83 0.94
CA GLN A 267 13.66 -9.95 1.53
C GLN A 267 14.97 -9.50 2.18
N THR A 268 15.71 -8.59 1.55
CA THR A 268 16.91 -7.99 2.13
C THR A 268 16.57 -7.26 3.42
N LEU A 269 15.44 -6.56 3.47
CA LEU A 269 14.97 -5.94 4.71
C LEU A 269 14.51 -6.98 5.74
N LYS A 270 13.85 -8.07 5.33
CA LYS A 270 13.42 -9.14 6.24
C LYS A 270 14.61 -9.85 6.88
N SER A 271 15.72 -9.96 6.16
CA SER A 271 16.95 -10.54 6.69
C SER A 271 17.65 -9.65 7.73
N SER A 272 17.23 -8.39 7.84
CA SER A 272 17.73 -7.52 8.89
C SER A 272 16.93 -7.73 10.18
N GLN A 273 17.65 -7.92 11.29
CA GLN A 273 17.03 -8.16 12.59
C GLN A 273 16.21 -6.92 13.03
N ASP A 274 15.07 -7.18 13.68
CA ASP A 274 14.32 -6.14 14.38
C ASP A 274 15.20 -5.47 15.42
N ALA A 275 15.00 -4.16 15.59
CA ALA A 275 15.78 -3.41 16.55
C ALA A 275 15.39 -3.81 17.98
N MET A 276 16.40 -3.99 18.83
CA MET A 276 16.23 -4.19 20.26
C MET A 276 16.91 -3.05 20.97
N VAL A 277 16.19 -2.44 21.90
CA VAL A 277 16.73 -1.50 22.88
C VAL A 277 16.94 -2.30 24.16
N ASP A 278 18.19 -2.41 24.59
CA ASP A 278 18.60 -3.05 25.84
C ASP A 278 19.76 -2.23 26.40
N ASP A 279 19.38 -1.15 27.07
CA ASP A 279 20.35 -0.20 27.62
C ASP A 279 20.81 -0.64 29.01
N GLU A 280 21.98 -0.16 29.41
CA GLU A 280 22.53 -0.39 30.74
C GLU A 280 21.62 0.21 31.83
N LYS A 281 21.74 -0.30 33.05
CA LYS A 281 20.97 0.23 34.18
C LYS A 281 21.50 1.61 34.58
N VAL A 282 20.59 2.57 34.78
CA VAL A 282 20.93 3.95 35.16
C VAL A 282 20.42 4.31 36.55
N ASP A 283 21.07 5.29 37.18
CA ASP A 283 20.81 5.78 38.53
C ASP A 283 20.65 7.30 38.62
N SER A 284 20.55 7.99 37.48
CA SER A 284 20.40 9.44 37.42
C SER A 284 19.37 9.87 36.38
N TYR A 285 18.76 11.04 36.62
CA TYR A 285 17.84 11.68 35.69
C TYR A 285 18.43 11.88 34.29
N ASP A 286 19.64 12.45 34.18
CA ASP A 286 20.27 12.76 32.89
C ASP A 286 20.51 11.52 32.03
N SER A 287 20.89 10.41 32.68
CA SER A 287 21.09 9.13 31.99
C SER A 287 19.75 8.53 31.56
N ALA A 288 18.72 8.62 32.42
CA ALA A 288 17.38 8.11 32.12
C ALA A 288 16.67 8.87 30.98
N ILE A 289 16.76 10.20 30.94
CA ILE A 289 16.18 10.99 29.84
C ILE A 289 16.90 10.72 28.51
N SER A 290 18.21 10.49 28.55
CA SER A 290 19.01 10.11 27.36
C SER A 290 18.61 8.73 26.82
N GLN A 291 18.29 7.76 27.69
CA GLN A 291 17.77 6.46 27.28
C GLN A 291 16.37 6.56 26.66
N LEU A 292 15.49 7.38 27.23
CA LEU A 292 14.17 7.65 26.65
C LEU A 292 14.31 8.23 25.23
N ASP A 293 15.15 9.25 25.05
CA ASP A 293 15.40 9.86 23.74
C ASP A 293 15.94 8.82 22.73
N SER A 294 16.91 8.01 23.16
CA SER A 294 17.48 6.92 22.35
C SER A 294 16.45 5.87 21.93
N ALA A 295 15.50 5.53 22.81
CA ALA A 295 14.41 4.62 22.49
C ALA A 295 13.50 5.18 21.40
N PHE A 296 13.12 6.47 21.47
CA PHE A 296 12.35 7.13 20.42
C PHE A 296 13.12 7.28 19.11
N GLU A 297 14.44 7.53 19.16
CA GLU A 297 15.28 7.46 17.97
C GLU A 297 15.29 6.07 17.33
N ALA A 298 15.34 5.01 18.13
CA ALA A 298 15.32 3.62 17.66
C ALA A 298 13.98 3.26 16.99
N ILE A 299 12.86 3.74 17.56
CA ILE A 299 11.53 3.66 16.93
C ILE A 299 11.56 4.37 15.57
N ASN A 300 12.08 5.62 15.51
CA ASN A 300 12.12 6.38 14.27
C ASN A 300 12.99 5.73 13.19
N LYS A 301 14.15 5.19 13.57
CA LYS A 301 15.04 4.44 12.68
C LYS A 301 14.33 3.20 12.11
N SER A 302 13.55 2.50 12.93
CA SER A 302 12.76 1.34 12.50
C SER A 302 11.65 1.72 11.52
N VAL A 303 10.88 2.78 11.80
CA VAL A 303 9.86 3.33 10.87
C VAL A 303 10.50 3.75 9.55
N THR A 304 11.58 4.55 9.61
CA THR A 304 12.29 5.02 8.40
C THR A 304 12.76 3.86 7.53
N LYS A 305 13.27 2.80 8.14
CA LYS A 305 13.76 1.61 7.44
C LYS A 305 12.61 0.83 6.80
N ALA A 306 11.49 0.69 7.49
CA ALA A 306 10.28 0.06 6.97
C ALA A 306 9.72 0.82 5.76
N GLU A 307 9.54 2.14 5.88
CA GLU A 307 9.03 2.99 4.79
C GLU A 307 9.94 2.99 3.56
N LYS A 308 11.27 3.07 3.74
CA LYS A 308 12.22 2.95 2.62
C LYS A 308 12.09 1.62 1.89
N GLY A 309 11.72 0.56 2.61
CA GLY A 309 11.43 -0.74 2.02
C GLY A 309 10.19 -0.73 1.14
N VAL A 310 9.10 -0.17 1.64
CA VAL A 310 7.85 0.00 0.89
C VAL A 310 8.07 0.90 -0.33
N GLU A 311 8.76 2.04 -0.15
CA GLU A 311 9.12 2.95 -1.23
C GLU A 311 9.96 2.26 -2.32
N SER A 312 11.00 1.52 -1.91
CA SER A 312 11.86 0.77 -2.84
C SER A 312 11.09 -0.32 -3.60
N MET A 313 10.15 -0.99 -2.93
CA MET A 313 9.25 -1.96 -3.55
C MET A 313 8.38 -1.31 -4.63
N LEU A 314 7.81 -0.13 -4.34
CA LEU A 314 6.96 0.63 -5.27
C LEU A 314 7.75 1.13 -6.49
N ILE A 315 8.91 1.78 -6.25
CA ILE A 315 9.80 2.28 -7.32
C ILE A 315 10.29 1.13 -8.18
N GLY A 316 10.74 0.02 -7.57
CA GLY A 316 11.22 -1.14 -8.32
C GLY A 316 10.15 -1.76 -9.22
N ASN A 317 8.87 -1.68 -8.83
CA ASN A 317 7.76 -2.10 -9.68
C ASN A 317 7.50 -1.13 -10.83
N LEU A 318 7.53 0.17 -10.57
CA LEU A 318 7.39 1.22 -11.59
C LEU A 318 8.50 1.14 -12.66
N ASP A 319 9.74 0.92 -12.22
CA ASP A 319 10.89 0.74 -13.11
C ASP A 319 10.75 -0.53 -13.96
N SER A 320 10.35 -1.64 -13.33
CA SER A 320 10.09 -2.91 -14.01
C SER A 320 9.04 -2.77 -15.12
N MET A 321 8.00 -1.96 -14.92
CA MET A 321 6.98 -1.69 -15.94
C MET A 321 7.52 -0.86 -17.12
N SER A 322 8.61 -0.14 -16.93
CA SER A 322 9.20 0.73 -17.96
C SER A 322 10.24 0.02 -18.85
N GLN A 323 10.72 -1.15 -18.42
CA GLN A 323 11.71 -1.99 -19.12
C GLN A 323 11.13 -2.59 -20.42
N SER A 324 11.88 -2.51 -21.51
CA SER A 324 11.39 -2.86 -22.87
C SER A 324 10.94 -4.31 -23.01
N ASP A 325 11.62 -5.25 -22.36
CA ASP A 325 11.31 -6.67 -22.36
C ASP A 325 10.12 -7.03 -21.46
N HIS A 326 9.70 -6.10 -20.59
CA HIS A 326 8.58 -6.26 -19.66
C HIS A 326 7.30 -5.57 -20.11
N ARG A 327 7.37 -4.51 -20.94
CA ARG A 327 6.17 -3.77 -21.42
C ARG A 327 5.09 -4.66 -22.01
N LYS A 328 5.49 -5.74 -22.69
CA LYS A 328 4.58 -6.74 -23.25
C LYS A 328 3.63 -7.42 -22.23
N TYR A 329 3.87 -7.28 -20.93
CA TYR A 329 3.00 -7.81 -19.88
C TYR A 329 1.97 -6.79 -19.37
N TYR A 330 2.07 -5.53 -19.80
CA TYR A 330 1.23 -4.44 -19.32
C TYR A 330 0.62 -3.62 -20.47
N ASP A 331 1.07 -3.86 -21.70
CA ASP A 331 0.73 -3.10 -22.89
C ASP A 331 0.46 -4.04 -24.07
N VAL A 332 -0.58 -3.73 -24.84
CA VAL A 332 -0.98 -4.46 -26.05
C VAL A 332 -0.42 -3.72 -27.24
N THR A 333 0.62 -4.27 -27.87
CA THR A 333 1.03 -3.79 -29.19
C THR A 333 0.00 -4.30 -30.20
N MET A 334 -0.85 -3.42 -30.72
CA MET A 334 -1.80 -3.77 -31.78
C MET A 334 -1.07 -4.17 -33.06
N ASP A 335 -1.53 -5.24 -33.69
CA ASP A 335 -1.17 -5.65 -35.05
C ASP A 335 -2.45 -5.61 -35.91
N PRO A 336 -2.72 -4.51 -36.63
CA PRO A 336 -4.00 -4.31 -37.28
C PRO A 336 -4.27 -5.37 -38.36
N ILE A 337 -5.53 -5.77 -38.47
CA ILE A 337 -6.00 -6.58 -39.58
C ILE A 337 -6.06 -5.70 -40.83
N ASP A 338 -5.17 -5.94 -41.78
CA ASP A 338 -5.18 -5.28 -43.09
C ASP A 338 -6.04 -6.08 -44.08
N SER A 339 -6.52 -5.40 -45.12
CA SER A 339 -7.22 -5.94 -46.28
C SER A 339 -6.54 -7.16 -46.90
N SER A 340 -5.21 -7.23 -46.85
CA SER A 340 -4.43 -8.40 -47.31
C SER A 340 -4.67 -9.67 -46.49
N ALA A 341 -5.15 -9.56 -45.24
CA ALA A 341 -5.52 -10.71 -44.40
C ALA A 341 -6.91 -11.28 -44.72
N ILE A 342 -7.67 -10.64 -45.63
CA ILE A 342 -9.03 -11.06 -46.05
C ILE A 342 -8.95 -11.97 -47.29
N GLU A 343 -7.76 -12.42 -47.69
CA GLU A 343 -7.58 -13.25 -48.87
C GLU A 343 -8.31 -14.61 -48.76
N PRO A 344 -8.81 -15.16 -49.89
CA PRO A 344 -9.48 -16.46 -49.90
C PRO A 344 -8.54 -17.58 -49.43
N ALA A 345 -8.81 -18.11 -48.24
CA ALA A 345 -8.09 -19.25 -47.68
C ALA A 345 -8.90 -20.55 -47.88
N PRO A 346 -8.25 -21.71 -48.12
CA PRO A 346 -8.92 -23.00 -48.33
C PRO A 346 -9.84 -23.46 -47.17
N GLU A 347 -9.69 -22.85 -45.99
CA GLU A 347 -10.42 -23.20 -44.76
C GLU A 347 -11.09 -21.98 -44.11
N LEU A 348 -11.40 -20.92 -44.87
CA LEU A 348 -12.11 -19.75 -44.31
C LEU A 348 -13.52 -20.15 -43.85
N ASN A 349 -13.79 -20.02 -42.55
CA ASN A 349 -15.10 -20.26 -41.95
C ASN A 349 -15.39 -19.18 -40.90
N VAL A 350 -16.33 -18.29 -41.21
CA VAL A 350 -16.71 -17.18 -40.33
C VAL A 350 -18.21 -17.25 -40.04
N ASP A 351 -18.55 -17.37 -38.76
CA ASP A 351 -19.93 -17.26 -38.27
C ASP A 351 -20.17 -15.82 -37.80
N HIS A 352 -20.93 -15.06 -38.59
CA HIS A 352 -21.25 -13.67 -38.30
C HIS A 352 -21.92 -13.47 -36.92
N GLY A 353 -22.78 -14.39 -36.50
CA GLY A 353 -23.48 -14.30 -35.21
C GLY A 353 -22.50 -14.49 -34.04
N LYS A 354 -21.61 -15.48 -34.14
CA LYS A 354 -20.55 -15.71 -33.15
C LYS A 354 -19.54 -14.56 -33.13
N ALA A 355 -19.16 -14.03 -34.28
CA ALA A 355 -18.27 -12.88 -34.39
C ALA A 355 -18.84 -11.63 -33.70
N LYS A 356 -20.11 -11.27 -33.97
CA LYS A 356 -20.78 -10.18 -33.22
C LYS A 356 -20.85 -10.49 -31.72
N GLY A 357 -20.98 -11.76 -31.33
CA GLY A 357 -20.88 -12.21 -29.94
C GLY A 357 -19.52 -11.92 -29.30
N VAL A 358 -18.42 -12.18 -30.02
CA VAL A 358 -17.05 -11.84 -29.59
C VAL A 358 -16.89 -10.32 -29.41
N CYS A 359 -17.37 -9.50 -30.36
CA CYS A 359 -17.31 -8.04 -30.22
C CYS A 359 -18.06 -7.53 -28.98
N ARG A 360 -19.21 -8.13 -28.64
CA ARG A 360 -19.94 -7.82 -27.39
C ARG A 360 -19.11 -8.18 -26.15
N LYS A 361 -18.42 -9.33 -26.17
CA LYS A 361 -17.53 -9.76 -25.07
C LYS A 361 -16.36 -8.80 -24.88
N PHE A 362 -15.78 -8.27 -25.96
CA PHE A 362 -14.80 -7.19 -25.86
C PHE A 362 -15.38 -5.92 -25.23
N GLY A 363 -16.63 -5.55 -25.54
CA GLY A 363 -17.34 -4.48 -24.85
C GLY A 363 -17.49 -4.70 -23.34
N ASP A 364 -17.85 -5.92 -22.92
CA ASP A 364 -17.95 -6.30 -21.51
C ASP A 364 -16.58 -6.20 -20.80
N VAL A 365 -15.52 -6.70 -21.44
CA VAL A 365 -14.13 -6.63 -20.92
C VAL A 365 -13.68 -5.18 -20.78
N ARG A 366 -13.88 -4.37 -21.82
CA ARG A 366 -13.56 -2.94 -21.79
C ARG A 366 -14.25 -2.21 -20.63
N THR A 367 -15.52 -2.53 -20.39
CA THR A 367 -16.28 -1.93 -19.28
C THR A 367 -15.62 -2.23 -17.93
N SER A 368 -15.23 -3.49 -17.69
CA SER A 368 -14.53 -3.89 -16.46
C SER A 368 -13.16 -3.20 -16.31
N VAL A 369 -12.42 -3.03 -17.42
CA VAL A 369 -11.14 -2.29 -17.42
C VAL A 369 -11.34 -0.81 -17.06
N ILE A 370 -12.38 -0.18 -17.59
CA ILE A 370 -12.73 1.22 -17.29
C ILE A 370 -13.17 1.38 -15.82
N GLU A 371 -13.94 0.43 -15.29
CA GLU A 371 -14.33 0.43 -13.88
C GLU A 371 -13.11 0.43 -12.94
N ALA A 372 -12.10 -0.39 -13.24
CA ALA A 372 -10.83 -0.40 -12.51
C ALA A 372 -10.09 0.93 -12.65
N LYS A 373 -9.95 1.43 -13.89
CA LYS A 373 -9.31 2.73 -14.20
C LYS A 373 -9.94 3.86 -13.38
N ASP A 374 -11.26 3.96 -13.37
CA ASP A 374 -11.97 5.07 -12.73
C ASP A 374 -12.03 4.97 -11.20
N SER A 375 -11.72 3.79 -10.67
CA SER A 375 -11.67 3.53 -9.21
C SER A 375 -10.29 3.80 -8.63
N LEU A 376 -9.20 3.56 -9.37
CA LEU A 376 -7.83 3.72 -8.89
C LEU A 376 -7.47 5.12 -8.34
N PRO A 377 -7.88 6.24 -8.97
CA PRO A 377 -7.60 7.58 -8.45
C PRO A 377 -8.22 7.87 -7.07
N ARG A 378 -9.17 7.05 -6.61
CA ARG A 378 -9.83 7.21 -5.31
C ARG A 378 -8.98 6.66 -4.16
N VAL A 379 -7.95 5.86 -4.46
CA VAL A 379 -7.05 5.23 -3.50
C VAL A 379 -5.84 6.15 -3.28
N SER A 380 -5.61 6.59 -2.04
CA SER A 380 -4.53 7.55 -1.76
C SER A 380 -3.93 7.42 -0.36
N MET A 381 -2.62 7.21 -0.30
CA MET A 381 -1.83 7.28 0.93
C MET A 381 -1.72 8.69 1.53
N PHE A 382 -1.83 9.75 0.71
CA PHE A 382 -1.75 11.13 1.22
C PHE A 382 -2.87 11.46 2.22
N THR A 383 -4.01 10.77 2.09
CA THR A 383 -5.18 11.02 2.94
C THR A 383 -5.08 10.34 4.30
N CYS A 384 -4.27 9.30 4.44
CA CYS A 384 -4.23 8.46 5.64
C CYS A 384 -2.89 8.50 6.39
N LEU A 385 -1.79 8.95 5.79
CA LEU A 385 -0.45 8.90 6.39
C LEU A 385 0.07 10.23 6.97
N LEU A 386 -0.71 11.32 6.89
CA LEU A 386 -0.28 12.64 7.36
C LEU A 386 0.14 12.60 8.83
N ARG A 387 1.37 13.06 9.10
CA ARG A 387 1.98 13.11 10.44
C ARG A 387 3.13 14.11 10.52
N SER A 388 3.77 14.17 11.69
CA SER A 388 4.99 14.97 11.89
C SER A 388 6.10 14.60 10.90
N GLY A 389 6.70 15.61 10.26
CA GLY A 389 7.70 15.42 9.21
C GLY A 389 9.05 14.86 9.67
N VAL A 390 9.28 14.79 11.00
CA VAL A 390 10.50 14.20 11.58
C VAL A 390 10.41 12.68 11.73
N ILE A 391 9.22 12.10 11.54
CA ILE A 391 8.97 10.66 11.67
C ILE A 391 9.10 9.98 10.31
N GLY A 392 9.94 8.95 10.23
CA GLY A 392 10.14 8.16 9.03
C GLY A 392 10.85 8.96 7.92
N ILE A 393 10.46 8.74 6.66
CA ILE A 393 11.01 9.47 5.51
C ILE A 393 10.33 10.82 5.23
N GLY A 394 9.34 11.22 6.05
CA GLY A 394 8.67 12.52 5.96
C GLY A 394 7.19 12.45 6.32
N SER A 395 6.47 13.57 6.21
CA SER A 395 5.06 13.68 6.64
C SER A 395 4.06 12.77 5.92
N TYR A 396 4.44 12.19 4.77
CA TYR A 396 3.58 11.33 3.96
C TYR A 396 4.19 9.97 3.66
N GLY A 397 5.33 9.63 4.26
CA GLY A 397 6.00 8.35 4.02
C GLY A 397 6.18 8.06 2.51
N PRO A 398 5.84 6.86 2.03
CA PRO A 398 6.01 6.45 0.64
C PRO A 398 4.89 6.92 -0.33
N ALA A 399 4.02 7.85 0.09
CA ALA A 399 2.83 8.24 -0.68
C ALA A 399 3.12 8.74 -2.10
N HIS A 400 4.27 9.39 -2.33
CA HIS A 400 4.68 9.83 -3.66
C HIS A 400 4.95 8.66 -4.60
N ALA A 401 5.79 7.69 -4.18
CA ALA A 401 6.06 6.48 -4.96
C ALA A 401 4.80 5.65 -5.21
N PHE A 402 3.90 5.61 -4.22
CA PHE A 402 2.59 4.97 -4.36
C PHE A 402 1.76 5.64 -5.46
N SER A 403 1.67 6.97 -5.43
CA SER A 403 0.93 7.76 -6.40
C SER A 403 1.48 7.60 -7.82
N ASP A 404 2.81 7.58 -7.98
CA ASP A 404 3.43 7.41 -9.29
C ASP A 404 3.12 6.05 -9.91
N LEU A 405 3.16 4.97 -9.11
CA LEU A 405 2.75 3.64 -9.56
C LEU A 405 1.25 3.59 -9.88
N ASN A 406 0.42 4.18 -9.03
CA ASN A 406 -1.03 4.24 -9.23
C ASN A 406 -1.40 4.91 -10.56
N VAL A 407 -0.84 6.11 -10.81
CA VAL A 407 -1.04 6.85 -12.07
C VAL A 407 -0.51 6.08 -13.29
N ARG A 408 0.59 5.33 -13.15
CA ARG A 408 1.09 4.49 -14.25
C ARG A 408 0.10 3.39 -14.61
N ILE A 409 -0.46 2.70 -13.61
CA ILE A 409 -1.45 1.64 -13.83
C ILE A 409 -2.71 2.21 -14.46
N GLU A 410 -3.22 3.35 -13.95
CA GLU A 410 -4.38 4.05 -14.52
C GLU A 410 -4.21 4.33 -16.02
N LYS A 411 -3.06 4.89 -16.42
CA LYS A 411 -2.76 5.18 -17.83
C LYS A 411 -2.72 3.93 -18.70
N LEU A 412 -2.18 2.83 -18.18
CA LEU A 412 -2.13 1.56 -18.92
C LEU A 412 -3.51 0.92 -19.05
N LEU A 413 -4.37 1.03 -18.03
CA LEU A 413 -5.77 0.62 -18.13
C LEU A 413 -6.55 1.47 -19.14
N ALA A 414 -6.29 2.78 -19.19
CA ALA A 414 -6.87 3.66 -20.20
C ALA A 414 -6.49 3.23 -21.63
N ASN A 415 -5.19 3.02 -21.88
CA ASN A 415 -4.71 2.53 -23.17
C ASN A 415 -5.31 1.16 -23.52
N LEU A 416 -5.35 0.24 -22.56
CA LEU A 416 -5.92 -1.09 -22.76
C LEU A 416 -7.41 -1.02 -23.17
N ALA A 417 -8.18 -0.12 -22.56
CA ALA A 417 -9.59 0.07 -22.91
C ALA A 417 -9.76 0.58 -24.36
N ASP A 418 -8.85 1.44 -24.82
CA ASP A 418 -8.83 1.94 -26.20
C ASP A 418 -8.41 0.83 -27.18
N ASP A 419 -7.41 0.03 -26.83
CA ASP A 419 -6.95 -1.11 -27.65
C ASP A 419 -8.06 -2.16 -27.83
N ILE A 420 -8.81 -2.47 -26.76
CA ILE A 420 -9.95 -3.38 -26.83
C ILE A 420 -11.04 -2.82 -27.76
N GLU A 421 -11.31 -1.51 -27.68
CA GLU A 421 -12.31 -0.87 -28.55
C GLU A 421 -11.89 -0.90 -30.02
N ASN A 422 -10.63 -0.60 -30.28
CA ASN A 422 -10.07 -0.57 -31.63
C ASN A 422 -10.03 -1.98 -32.23
N GLU A 423 -9.64 -2.99 -31.47
CA GLU A 423 -9.65 -4.37 -31.95
C GLU A 423 -11.06 -4.87 -32.21
N ALA A 424 -12.02 -4.57 -31.32
CA ALA A 424 -13.41 -4.93 -31.54
C ALA A 424 -13.95 -4.33 -32.83
N LYS A 425 -13.64 -3.07 -33.14
CA LYS A 425 -14.02 -2.41 -34.40
C LYS A 425 -13.31 -3.02 -35.60
N ASN A 426 -12.02 -3.30 -35.49
CA ASN A 426 -11.23 -3.88 -36.59
C ASN A 426 -11.77 -5.28 -36.95
N PHE A 427 -12.00 -6.12 -35.95
CA PHE A 427 -12.60 -7.43 -36.15
C PHE A 427 -14.01 -7.35 -36.76
N ASP A 428 -14.83 -6.42 -36.27
CA ASP A 428 -16.20 -6.23 -36.77
C ASP A 428 -16.21 -5.88 -38.27
N LEU A 429 -15.35 -4.93 -38.67
CA LEU A 429 -15.20 -4.51 -40.07
C LEU A 429 -14.63 -5.62 -40.96
N ALA A 430 -13.65 -6.39 -40.47
CA ALA A 430 -13.08 -7.51 -41.21
C ALA A 430 -14.14 -8.60 -41.46
N VAL A 431 -14.97 -8.91 -40.47
CA VAL A 431 -16.07 -9.87 -40.61
C VAL A 431 -17.15 -9.35 -41.55
N GLU A 432 -17.50 -8.06 -41.48
CA GLU A 432 -18.46 -7.45 -42.40
C GLU A 432 -17.98 -7.49 -43.86
N ALA A 433 -16.69 -7.28 -44.10
CA ALA A 433 -16.10 -7.42 -45.42
C ALA A 433 -16.24 -8.85 -45.98
N ILE A 434 -15.87 -9.87 -45.17
CA ILE A 434 -15.99 -11.29 -45.54
C ILE A 434 -17.45 -11.64 -45.88
N VAL A 435 -18.39 -11.26 -45.02
CA VAL A 435 -19.83 -11.57 -45.21
C VAL A 435 -20.40 -10.86 -46.45
N SER A 436 -19.96 -9.63 -46.73
CA SER A 436 -20.38 -8.88 -47.92
C SER A 436 -19.89 -9.53 -49.21
N GLU A 437 -18.64 -9.98 -49.26
CA GLU A 437 -18.10 -10.71 -50.41
C GLU A 437 -18.82 -12.03 -50.64
N ASP A 438 -19.09 -12.78 -49.57
CA ASP A 438 -19.87 -14.03 -49.62
C ASP A 438 -21.29 -13.80 -50.16
N ALA A 439 -21.95 -12.73 -49.74
CA ALA A 439 -23.28 -12.37 -50.23
C ALA A 439 -23.26 -12.05 -51.73
N GLN A 440 -22.24 -11.32 -52.20
CA GLN A 440 -22.05 -11.03 -53.62
C GLN A 440 -21.77 -12.31 -54.43
N ALA A 441 -20.93 -13.22 -53.90
CA ALA A 441 -20.64 -14.50 -54.53
C ALA A 441 -21.90 -15.39 -54.64
N ARG A 442 -22.72 -15.44 -53.59
CA ARG A 442 -24.01 -16.15 -53.60
C ARG A 442 -24.99 -15.58 -54.63
N SER A 443 -25.07 -14.26 -54.76
CA SER A 443 -25.91 -13.61 -55.79
C SER A 443 -25.49 -14.04 -57.19
N ARG A 444 -24.18 -14.03 -57.49
CA ARG A 444 -23.63 -14.46 -58.79
C ARG A 444 -23.89 -15.95 -59.07
N LEU A 445 -23.80 -16.79 -58.03
CA LEU A 445 -24.14 -18.21 -58.15
C LEU A 445 -25.63 -18.39 -58.44
N GLN A 446 -26.50 -17.67 -57.73
CA GLN A 446 -27.94 -17.75 -57.94
C GLN A 446 -28.33 -17.30 -59.36
N GLU A 447 -27.75 -16.22 -59.87
CA GLU A 447 -27.92 -15.80 -61.28
C GLU A 447 -27.55 -16.92 -62.26
N THR A 448 -26.45 -17.62 -61.99
CA THR A 448 -26.00 -18.76 -62.80
C THR A 448 -26.96 -19.95 -62.69
N VAL A 449 -27.43 -20.27 -61.49
CA VAL A 449 -28.41 -21.33 -61.24
C VAL A 449 -29.73 -21.03 -61.95
N ASP A 450 -30.22 -19.79 -61.88
CA ASP A 450 -31.45 -19.36 -62.52
C ASP A 450 -31.32 -19.38 -64.04
N TYR A 451 -30.16 -18.99 -64.58
CA TYR A 451 -29.83 -19.15 -66.00
C TYR A 451 -29.88 -20.63 -66.42
N ILE A 452 -29.25 -21.54 -65.66
CA ILE A 452 -29.24 -22.97 -65.97
C ILE A 452 -30.66 -23.56 -65.92
N LYS A 453 -31.46 -23.22 -64.90
CA LYS A 453 -32.85 -23.65 -64.80
C LYS A 453 -33.72 -23.13 -65.95
N GLY A 454 -33.46 -21.89 -66.40
CA GLY A 454 -34.16 -21.25 -67.50
C GLY A 454 -33.70 -21.66 -68.90
N ASN A 455 -32.53 -22.30 -69.02
CA ASN A 455 -31.97 -22.87 -70.24
C ASN A 455 -31.46 -24.30 -69.94
N PRO A 456 -32.35 -25.31 -69.81
CA PRO A 456 -32.01 -26.66 -69.35
C PRO A 456 -31.11 -27.46 -70.32
N GLY A 457 -30.54 -26.81 -71.33
CA GLY A 457 -29.72 -27.44 -72.36
C GLY A 457 -30.53 -28.12 -73.45
N ASP A 458 -31.79 -27.72 -73.67
CA ASP A 458 -32.58 -28.17 -74.81
C ASP A 458 -31.98 -27.59 -76.11
N PRO A 459 -31.41 -28.42 -77.00
CA PRO A 459 -30.79 -27.95 -78.24
C PRO A 459 -31.79 -27.34 -79.24
N TRP A 460 -33.10 -27.36 -78.94
CA TRP A 460 -34.16 -26.83 -79.78
C TRP A 460 -34.87 -25.59 -79.20
N ALA A 461 -34.48 -25.10 -78.02
CA ALA A 461 -35.04 -23.91 -77.40
C ALA A 461 -34.21 -22.65 -77.72
N GLU A 462 -34.86 -21.51 -77.97
CA GLU A 462 -34.17 -20.22 -78.13
C GLU A 462 -33.41 -19.86 -76.85
N SER A 463 -32.08 -19.73 -76.95
CA SER A 463 -31.21 -19.50 -75.80
C SER A 463 -31.23 -18.05 -75.33
N LYS A 464 -31.35 -17.84 -74.01
CA LYS A 464 -31.13 -16.51 -73.41
C LYS A 464 -29.63 -16.19 -73.31
N PRO A 465 -29.23 -14.90 -73.31
CA PRO A 465 -27.82 -14.50 -73.13
C PRO A 465 -27.27 -14.96 -71.78
N ALA A 466 -26.03 -15.46 -71.78
CA ALA A 466 -25.35 -15.89 -70.55
C ALA A 466 -24.96 -14.69 -69.66
N PRO A 467 -24.96 -14.85 -68.32
CA PRO A 467 -24.41 -13.83 -67.42
C PRO A 467 -22.93 -13.56 -67.70
N GLN A 468 -22.47 -12.35 -67.41
CA GLN A 468 -21.08 -11.93 -67.67
C GLN A 468 -20.09 -12.82 -66.92
N ARG A 469 -19.14 -13.43 -67.65
CA ARG A 469 -18.04 -14.19 -67.06
C ARG A 469 -17.08 -13.25 -66.34
N VAL A 470 -16.81 -13.53 -65.07
CA VAL A 470 -15.75 -12.86 -64.32
C VAL A 470 -14.40 -13.21 -64.96
N LYS A 471 -13.59 -12.20 -65.28
CA LYS A 471 -12.17 -12.41 -65.61
C LYS A 471 -11.51 -12.97 -64.35
N GLY A 472 -11.11 -14.23 -64.37
CA GLY A 472 -10.36 -14.81 -63.27
C GLY A 472 -9.15 -13.95 -62.95
N ASN A 473 -8.99 -13.57 -61.69
CA ASN A 473 -7.76 -12.93 -61.24
C ASN A 473 -6.62 -13.87 -61.61
N THR A 474 -5.66 -13.32 -62.35
CA THR A 474 -4.44 -14.03 -62.73
C THR A 474 -3.72 -14.30 -61.42
N ILE A 475 -3.55 -15.57 -61.08
CA ILE A 475 -2.63 -16.00 -60.03
C ILE A 475 -1.25 -15.59 -60.53
N VAL A 476 -0.63 -14.60 -59.88
CA VAL A 476 0.78 -14.23 -60.06
C VAL A 476 1.47 -14.43 -58.73
#